data_AF-A0A7C3RVY0-F1
#
_entry.id   AF-A0A7C3RVY0-F1
#
_cell.length_a   1.000
_cell.length_b   1.000
_cell.length_c   1.000
_cell.angle_alpha   90.00
_cell.angle_beta   90.00
_cell.angle_gamma   90.00
#
_symmetry.space_group_name_H-M   'P 1'
#
loop_
_entity.id
_entity.type
_entity.pdbx_description
1 polymer ?
#
loop_
_entity_poly.entity_id
_entity_poly.type
_entity_poly.pdbx_seq_one_letter_code
_entity_poly.pdbx_strand_id
1 'polypeptide(L)'
;MAYRPLFVLLGALLIAAAPRYDRNKLPYQATWGAYTVRVESVPGRPRPTQKLTITDRQGRVAKEIRAVLITNVSFPKLLRGDGADLHVAAFSGGAHSDFADYLFTQKGGLRNILVFFGRNDGIGQIKDLNGDGIPELIAGNDALAYFDDLPFALSPHLTMVLGWNGQRYVDVTSQYPAIARENARRYRQQLGRGGDIDSQKVRAAALGYYANATLAGEGPSARSWIRGHESPETFRWLEAHEAAMRKAIAASRTKISVSQSPVLTLLGVRQL
;
A
#
# COMPACT_ATOMS: atom_id res chain seq x y z
N MET A 1 -29.18 -63.12 -11.80
CA MET A 1 -28.96 -61.67 -11.95
C MET A 1 -28.21 -61.18 -10.72
N ALA A 2 -26.94 -60.85 -10.85
CA ALA A 2 -26.09 -60.42 -9.73
C ALA A 2 -25.92 -58.89 -9.79
N TYR A 3 -26.46 -58.21 -8.78
CA TYR A 3 -26.28 -56.76 -8.59
C TYR A 3 -24.89 -56.50 -7.97
N ARG A 4 -24.04 -55.75 -8.68
CA ARG A 4 -22.80 -55.19 -8.12
C ARG A 4 -23.10 -53.78 -7.60
N PRO A 5 -22.78 -53.46 -6.33
CA PRO A 5 -22.92 -52.10 -5.83
C PRO A 5 -21.80 -51.22 -6.38
N LEU A 6 -22.19 -50.11 -7.00
CA LEU A 6 -21.30 -49.07 -7.48
C LEU A 6 -20.88 -48.22 -6.26
N PHE A 7 -19.67 -48.43 -5.73
CA PHE A 7 -19.10 -47.55 -4.72
C PHE A 7 -18.64 -46.25 -5.38
N VAL A 8 -19.41 -45.17 -5.19
CA VAL A 8 -18.99 -43.81 -5.53
C VAL A 8 -18.10 -43.31 -4.40
N LEU A 9 -16.79 -43.32 -4.62
CA LEU A 9 -15.80 -42.66 -3.76
C LEU A 9 -15.94 -41.14 -3.93
N LEU A 10 -16.74 -40.52 -3.06
CA LEU A 10 -16.75 -39.08 -2.82
C LEU A 10 -15.45 -38.71 -2.08
N GLY A 11 -14.37 -38.53 -2.84
CA GLY A 11 -13.13 -37.95 -2.34
C GLY A 11 -13.33 -36.46 -2.09
N ALA A 12 -13.54 -36.07 -0.83
CA ALA A 12 -13.51 -34.67 -0.44
C ALA A 12 -12.09 -34.12 -0.63
N LEU A 13 -11.90 -33.26 -1.65
CA LEU A 13 -10.67 -32.46 -1.77
C LEU A 13 -10.62 -31.48 -0.59
N LEU A 14 -9.84 -31.80 0.43
CA LEU A 14 -9.42 -30.84 1.45
C LEU A 14 -8.55 -29.78 0.76
N ILE A 15 -9.14 -28.62 0.48
CA ILE A 15 -8.38 -27.43 0.07
C ILE A 15 -7.64 -26.94 1.31
N ALA A 16 -6.40 -27.38 1.48
CA ALA A 16 -5.55 -26.87 2.54
C ALA A 16 -5.37 -25.36 2.37
N ALA A 17 -5.59 -24.60 3.44
CA ALA A 17 -5.33 -23.16 3.44
C ALA A 17 -3.87 -22.90 3.04
N ALA A 18 -3.62 -21.87 2.24
CA ALA A 18 -2.27 -21.51 1.84
C ALA A 18 -1.39 -21.28 3.08
N PRO A 19 -0.14 -21.79 3.12
CA PRO A 19 0.72 -21.59 4.26
C PRO A 19 0.95 -20.10 4.49
N ARG A 20 0.93 -19.69 5.76
CA ARG A 20 1.26 -18.31 6.14
C ARG A 20 2.72 -18.03 5.81
N TYR A 21 2.97 -16.94 5.11
CA TYR A 21 4.33 -16.49 4.81
C TYR A 21 5.07 -16.10 6.10
N ASP A 22 6.26 -16.65 6.28
CA ASP A 22 7.21 -16.29 7.32
C ASP A 22 8.54 -15.94 6.65
N ARG A 23 8.89 -14.65 6.66
CA ARG A 23 10.10 -14.12 6.02
C ARG A 23 11.41 -14.72 6.54
N ASN A 24 11.38 -15.31 7.74
CA ASN A 24 12.54 -15.95 8.37
C ASN A 24 12.65 -17.44 8.02
N LYS A 25 11.68 -18.02 7.30
CA LYS A 25 11.61 -19.43 6.91
C LYS A 25 11.52 -19.56 5.40
N LEU A 26 12.67 -19.45 4.74
CA LEU A 26 12.79 -19.63 3.31
C LEU A 26 13.40 -21.02 2.96
N PRO A 27 13.02 -21.62 1.82
CA PRO A 27 12.08 -21.10 0.83
C PRO A 27 10.62 -21.16 1.30
N TYR A 28 9.84 -20.15 0.92
CA TYR A 28 8.39 -20.19 1.03
C TYR A 28 7.79 -20.68 -0.29
N GLN A 29 6.72 -21.48 -0.22
CA GLN A 29 5.96 -21.89 -1.39
C GLN A 29 4.48 -22.03 -1.06
N ALA A 30 3.62 -21.57 -1.96
CA ALA A 30 2.17 -21.74 -1.87
C ALA A 30 1.53 -21.94 -3.25
N THR A 31 0.51 -22.79 -3.30
CA THR A 31 -0.35 -22.93 -4.48
C THR A 31 -1.38 -21.81 -4.48
N TRP A 32 -1.56 -21.17 -5.64
CA TRP A 32 -2.50 -20.08 -5.85
C TRP A 32 -3.25 -20.33 -7.17
N GLY A 33 -4.37 -21.05 -7.07
CA GLY A 33 -5.16 -21.50 -8.23
C GLY A 33 -4.31 -22.29 -9.23
N ALA A 34 -4.11 -21.77 -10.44
CA ALA A 34 -3.29 -22.41 -11.46
C ALA A 34 -1.78 -22.11 -11.33
N TYR A 35 -1.38 -21.30 -10.35
CA TYR A 35 -0.02 -20.82 -10.19
C TYR A 35 0.62 -21.34 -8.91
N THR A 36 1.96 -21.32 -8.87
CA THR A 36 2.74 -21.48 -7.65
C THR A 36 3.47 -20.19 -7.35
N VAL A 37 3.36 -19.71 -6.11
CA VAL A 37 4.11 -18.56 -5.59
C VAL A 37 5.25 -19.09 -4.75
N ARG A 38 6.48 -18.68 -5.04
CA ARG A 38 7.68 -19.09 -4.30
C ARG A 38 8.52 -17.88 -3.93
N VAL A 39 9.02 -17.83 -2.70
CA VAL A 39 10.01 -16.84 -2.24
C VAL A 39 11.28 -17.57 -1.83
N GLU A 40 12.42 -17.10 -2.31
CA GLU A 40 13.73 -17.66 -1.98
C GLU A 40 14.80 -16.58 -1.83
N SER A 41 15.83 -16.90 -1.04
CA SER A 41 17.04 -16.07 -0.95
C SER A 41 17.88 -16.25 -2.21
N VAL A 42 18.44 -15.15 -2.71
CA VAL A 42 19.40 -15.13 -3.81
C VAL A 42 20.81 -15.04 -3.22
N PRO A 43 21.63 -16.09 -3.33
CA PRO A 43 22.99 -16.09 -2.80
C PRO A 43 23.93 -15.15 -3.59
N GLY A 44 25.06 -14.79 -2.97
CA GLY A 44 26.18 -14.10 -3.66
C GLY A 44 26.05 -12.58 -3.81
N ARG A 45 25.15 -11.93 -3.07
CA ARG A 45 24.97 -10.47 -3.06
C ARG A 45 25.39 -9.88 -1.71
N PRO A 46 26.00 -8.67 -1.67
CA PRO A 46 26.44 -8.05 -0.41
C PRO A 46 25.27 -7.69 0.54
N ARG A 47 24.04 -7.62 0.02
CA ARG A 47 22.81 -7.56 0.82
C ARG A 47 21.95 -8.79 0.54
N PRO A 48 21.32 -9.40 1.56
CA PRO A 48 20.36 -10.47 1.32
C PRO A 48 19.34 -9.95 0.34
N THR A 49 19.24 -10.63 -0.80
CA THR A 49 18.27 -10.33 -1.84
C THR A 49 17.29 -11.49 -1.85
N GLN A 50 16.02 -11.19 -1.89
CA GLN A 50 14.97 -12.17 -2.05
C GLN A 50 14.36 -12.04 -3.43
N LYS A 51 13.93 -13.19 -3.95
CA LYS A 51 13.22 -13.30 -5.22
C LYS A 51 11.89 -13.98 -4.96
N LEU A 52 10.81 -13.35 -5.40
CA LEU A 52 9.52 -13.99 -5.52
C LEU A 52 9.28 -14.37 -6.98
N THR A 53 8.89 -15.61 -7.24
CA THR A 53 8.43 -16.06 -8.56
C THR A 53 6.98 -16.52 -8.51
N ILE A 54 6.25 -16.25 -9.58
CA ILE A 54 4.94 -16.83 -9.87
C ILE A 54 5.12 -17.72 -11.09
N THR A 55 4.93 -19.03 -10.95
CA THR A 55 5.06 -20.00 -12.04
C THR A 55 3.71 -20.58 -12.44
N ASP A 56 3.54 -20.89 -13.73
CA ASP A 56 2.37 -21.61 -14.23
C ASP A 56 2.45 -23.13 -13.91
N ARG A 57 1.41 -23.88 -14.33
CA ARG A 57 1.34 -25.35 -14.12
C ARG A 57 2.45 -26.12 -14.82
N GLN A 58 3.09 -25.54 -15.83
CA GLN A 58 4.22 -26.12 -16.56
C GLN A 58 5.55 -25.74 -15.91
N GLY A 59 5.54 -25.01 -14.79
CA GLY A 59 6.75 -24.55 -14.10
C GLY A 59 7.42 -23.35 -14.75
N ARG A 60 6.80 -22.70 -15.76
CA ARG A 60 7.37 -21.52 -16.41
C ARG A 60 7.14 -20.30 -15.56
N VAL A 61 8.18 -19.47 -15.39
CA VAL A 61 8.09 -18.22 -14.63
C VAL A 61 7.25 -17.22 -15.42
N ALA A 62 6.08 -16.88 -14.87
CA ALA A 62 5.17 -15.90 -15.43
C ALA A 62 5.41 -14.50 -14.84
N LYS A 63 5.80 -14.42 -13.56
CA LYS A 63 6.24 -13.17 -12.91
C LYS A 63 7.42 -13.40 -11.98
N GLU A 64 8.24 -12.37 -11.86
CA GLU A 64 9.35 -12.31 -10.91
C GLU A 64 9.40 -10.93 -10.24
N ILE A 65 9.56 -10.91 -8.92
CA ILE A 65 9.85 -9.69 -8.13
C ILE A 65 11.20 -9.89 -7.46
N ARG A 66 12.09 -8.91 -7.59
CA ARG A 66 13.38 -8.86 -6.87
C ARG A 66 13.39 -7.68 -5.90
N ALA A 67 13.78 -7.96 -4.67
CA ALA A 67 13.87 -6.98 -3.60
C ALA A 67 14.94 -7.40 -2.59
N VAL A 68 15.37 -6.49 -1.72
CA VAL A 68 16.21 -6.88 -0.57
C VAL A 68 15.41 -7.77 0.37
N LEU A 69 14.15 -7.43 0.61
CA LEU A 69 13.27 -8.22 1.45
C LEU A 69 11.86 -8.27 0.87
N ILE A 70 11.27 -9.45 0.80
CA ILE A 70 9.82 -9.61 0.68
C ILE A 70 9.28 -9.59 2.11
N THR A 71 8.43 -8.62 2.41
CA THR A 71 7.92 -8.40 3.76
C THR A 71 6.56 -9.03 3.98
N ASN A 72 5.78 -9.22 2.92
CA ASN A 72 4.49 -9.87 2.97
C ASN A 72 4.22 -10.68 1.70
N VAL A 73 3.57 -11.84 1.88
CA VAL A 73 2.87 -12.57 0.83
C VAL A 73 1.55 -13.04 1.43
N SER A 74 0.45 -12.60 0.84
CA SER A 74 -0.89 -12.95 1.31
C SER A 74 -1.87 -13.13 0.16
N PHE A 75 -2.99 -13.79 0.45
CA PHE A 75 -4.00 -14.13 -0.55
C PHE A 75 -5.36 -13.50 -0.20
N PRO A 76 -5.50 -12.16 -0.28
CA PRO A 76 -6.78 -11.49 -0.01
C PRO A 76 -7.76 -11.70 -1.15
N LYS A 77 -9.06 -11.58 -0.89
CA LYS A 77 -10.07 -11.47 -1.95
C LYS A 77 -10.19 -10.01 -2.37
N LEU A 78 -9.69 -9.64 -3.55
CA LEU A 78 -9.71 -8.26 -4.05
C LEU A 78 -10.78 -8.06 -5.12
N LEU A 79 -11.09 -9.08 -5.92
CA LEU A 79 -12.09 -9.00 -6.98
C LEU A 79 -13.25 -9.98 -6.73
N ARG A 80 -14.41 -9.66 -7.32
CA ARG A 80 -15.54 -10.59 -7.38
C ARG A 80 -15.17 -11.85 -8.19
N GLY A 81 -15.49 -13.00 -7.64
CA GLY A 81 -15.26 -14.31 -8.24
C GLY A 81 -14.87 -15.35 -7.19
N ASP A 82 -14.51 -16.53 -7.68
CA ASP A 82 -13.97 -17.61 -6.88
C ASP A 82 -12.45 -17.51 -6.80
N GLY A 83 -11.93 -17.70 -5.58
CA GLY A 83 -10.51 -17.64 -5.29
C GLY A 83 -10.04 -16.30 -4.76
N ALA A 84 -8.85 -16.34 -4.17
CA ALA A 84 -8.14 -15.17 -3.69
C ALA A 84 -7.29 -14.56 -4.81
N ASP A 85 -6.97 -13.28 -4.65
CA ASP A 85 -5.94 -12.56 -5.36
C ASP A 85 -4.61 -12.64 -4.57
N LEU A 86 -3.52 -12.09 -5.10
CA LEU A 86 -2.20 -12.13 -4.47
C LEU A 86 -1.75 -10.72 -4.11
N HIS A 87 -1.34 -10.52 -2.86
CA HIS A 87 -0.68 -9.30 -2.38
C HIS A 87 0.75 -9.63 -1.95
N VAL A 88 1.71 -8.91 -2.53
CA VAL A 88 3.12 -8.96 -2.18
C VAL A 88 3.56 -7.58 -1.73
N ALA A 89 4.18 -7.47 -0.55
CA ALA A 89 4.88 -6.27 -0.12
C ALA A 89 6.39 -6.53 -0.15
N ALA A 90 7.16 -5.58 -0.66
CA ALA A 90 8.59 -5.70 -0.86
C ALA A 90 9.33 -4.42 -0.45
N PHE A 91 10.57 -4.59 -0.01
CA PHE A 91 11.47 -3.54 0.44
C PHE A 91 12.78 -3.61 -0.34
N SER A 92 13.21 -2.50 -0.95
CA SER A 92 14.44 -2.49 -1.78
C SER A 92 15.73 -2.27 -0.99
N GLY A 93 15.69 -1.96 0.31
CA GLY A 93 16.89 -1.83 1.14
C GLY A 93 17.44 -0.42 1.35
N GLY A 94 16.73 0.63 0.95
CA GLY A 94 17.08 2.01 1.29
C GLY A 94 16.95 2.30 2.79
N ALA A 95 17.73 3.24 3.33
CA ALA A 95 17.71 3.59 4.76
C ALA A 95 16.33 4.10 5.23
N HIS A 96 15.59 4.74 4.32
CA HIS A 96 14.26 5.29 4.55
C HIS A 96 13.48 5.19 3.25
N SER A 97 12.31 4.55 3.23
CA SER A 97 11.29 4.82 2.19
C SER A 97 11.26 4.04 0.87
N ASP A 98 11.64 2.77 0.77
CA ASP A 98 11.52 2.07 -0.53
C ASP A 98 10.68 0.79 -0.46
N PHE A 99 9.46 0.94 0.08
CA PHE A 99 8.44 -0.08 0.01
C PHE A 99 7.65 0.00 -1.29
N ALA A 100 7.35 -1.16 -1.86
CA ALA A 100 6.33 -1.30 -2.89
C ALA A 100 5.39 -2.46 -2.61
N ASP A 101 4.12 -2.24 -2.91
CA ASP A 101 3.08 -3.26 -2.92
C ASP A 101 2.76 -3.67 -4.36
N TYR A 102 2.61 -4.97 -4.58
CA TYR A 102 2.19 -5.55 -5.84
C TYR A 102 0.93 -6.39 -5.62
N LEU A 103 -0.12 -6.11 -6.39
CA LEU A 103 -1.34 -6.90 -6.39
C LEU A 103 -1.51 -7.61 -7.73
N PHE A 104 -1.85 -8.90 -7.67
CA PHE A 104 -2.10 -9.72 -8.85
C PHE A 104 -3.44 -10.44 -8.75
N THR A 105 -4.07 -10.65 -9.90
CA THR A 105 -5.28 -11.47 -10.02
C THR A 105 -5.07 -12.61 -11.02
N GLN A 106 -5.88 -13.66 -10.87
CA GLN A 106 -6.03 -14.73 -11.87
C GLN A 106 -7.22 -14.50 -12.81
N LYS A 107 -8.07 -13.50 -12.52
CA LYS A 107 -9.28 -13.24 -13.29
C LYS A 107 -8.94 -12.76 -14.69
N GLY A 108 -9.28 -13.58 -15.69
CA GLY A 108 -8.89 -13.34 -17.08
C GLY A 108 -7.39 -13.59 -17.33
N GLY A 109 -6.75 -14.42 -16.51
CA GLY A 109 -5.32 -14.73 -16.56
C GLY A 109 -4.49 -13.96 -15.51
N LEU A 110 -3.22 -14.33 -15.37
CA LEU A 110 -2.29 -13.67 -14.45
C LEU A 110 -2.03 -12.23 -14.88
N ARG A 111 -2.52 -11.28 -14.07
CA ARG A 111 -2.35 -9.85 -14.32
C ARG A 111 -1.90 -9.13 -13.07
N ASN A 112 -0.95 -8.22 -13.23
CA ASN A 112 -0.69 -7.24 -12.18
C ASN A 112 -1.77 -6.15 -12.25
N ILE A 113 -2.45 -5.91 -11.15
CA ILE A 113 -3.56 -4.96 -11.03
C ILE A 113 -3.24 -3.74 -10.16
N LEU A 114 -2.08 -3.77 -9.49
CA LEU A 114 -1.49 -2.62 -8.82
C LEU A 114 0.02 -2.83 -8.65
N VAL A 115 0.78 -1.79 -8.93
CA VAL A 115 2.08 -1.52 -8.33
C VAL A 115 1.93 -0.19 -7.59
N PHE A 116 2.12 -0.21 -6.27
CA PHE A 116 2.09 0.98 -5.44
C PHE A 116 3.47 1.22 -4.84
N PHE A 117 4.14 2.27 -5.27
CA PHE A 117 5.40 2.72 -4.69
C PHE A 117 5.11 3.61 -3.48
N GLY A 118 4.74 2.99 -2.36
CA GLY A 118 4.35 3.67 -1.13
C GLY A 118 5.49 4.37 -0.41
N ARG A 119 6.72 4.09 -0.81
CA ARG A 119 7.94 4.66 -0.27
C ARG A 119 8.06 4.41 1.24
N ASN A 120 7.77 5.40 2.10
CA ASN A 120 7.78 5.24 3.57
C ASN A 120 6.56 4.49 4.10
N ASP A 121 5.54 4.34 3.27
CA ASP A 121 4.27 3.72 3.62
C ASP A 121 3.99 2.53 2.70
N GLY A 122 2.88 1.85 2.97
CA GLY A 122 2.35 0.78 2.12
C GLY A 122 0.84 0.66 2.29
N ILE A 123 0.27 -0.42 1.75
CA ILE A 123 -1.12 -0.78 1.99
C ILE A 123 -1.27 -1.24 3.45
N GLY A 124 -1.96 -0.45 4.27
CA GLY A 124 -2.17 -0.74 5.69
C GLY A 124 -3.44 -1.55 5.95
N GLN A 125 -4.49 -1.34 5.16
CA GLN A 125 -5.76 -2.06 5.29
C GLN A 125 -6.39 -2.36 3.93
N ILE A 126 -7.07 -3.50 3.87
CA ILE A 126 -7.90 -3.93 2.74
C ILE A 126 -9.32 -4.07 3.29
N LYS A 127 -10.22 -3.19 2.87
CA LYS A 127 -11.57 -3.11 3.44
C LYS A 127 -12.58 -2.65 2.40
N ASP A 128 -13.70 -3.34 2.33
CA ASP A 128 -14.87 -2.90 1.56
C ASP A 128 -15.52 -1.72 2.29
N LEU A 129 -15.31 -0.51 1.78
CA LEU A 129 -15.78 0.73 2.40
C LEU A 129 -17.19 1.11 1.92
N ASN A 130 -17.60 0.65 0.73
CA ASN A 130 -18.89 1.00 0.12
C ASN A 130 -19.91 -0.16 0.10
N GLY A 131 -19.50 -1.37 0.47
CA GLY A 131 -20.36 -2.56 0.52
C GLY A 131 -20.60 -3.24 -0.82
N ASP A 132 -19.81 -2.94 -1.85
CA ASP A 132 -19.99 -3.51 -3.20
C ASP A 132 -19.31 -4.87 -3.40
N GLY A 133 -18.63 -5.38 -2.37
CA GLY A 133 -17.91 -6.65 -2.38
C GLY A 133 -16.53 -6.62 -3.06
N ILE A 134 -16.03 -5.44 -3.44
CA ILE A 134 -14.67 -5.20 -3.94
C ILE A 134 -13.99 -4.26 -2.95
N PRO A 135 -13.01 -4.72 -2.15
CA PRO A 135 -12.42 -3.87 -1.13
C PRO A 135 -11.58 -2.73 -1.73
N GLU A 136 -11.66 -1.58 -1.08
CA GLU A 136 -10.68 -0.51 -1.17
C GLU A 136 -9.40 -0.85 -0.40
N LEU A 137 -8.31 -0.23 -0.84
CA LEU A 137 -7.01 -0.30 -0.19
C LEU A 137 -6.75 1.03 0.50
N ILE A 138 -6.59 1.01 1.82
CA ILE A 138 -6.20 2.18 2.59
C ILE A 138 -4.68 2.13 2.73
N ALA A 139 -4.02 3.07 2.05
CA ALA A 139 -2.57 3.19 2.01
C ALA A 139 -2.10 4.49 2.66
N GLY A 140 -0.91 4.46 3.25
CA GLY A 140 -0.23 5.68 3.64
C GLY A 140 0.31 6.41 2.40
N ASN A 141 0.40 7.74 2.49
CA ASN A 141 0.95 8.58 1.46
C ASN A 141 1.94 9.56 2.06
N ASP A 142 3.21 9.26 1.82
CA ASP A 142 4.36 10.04 2.30
C ASP A 142 4.68 11.27 1.43
N ALA A 143 3.68 11.84 0.74
CA ALA A 143 3.85 13.02 -0.12
C ALA A 143 4.49 14.22 0.60
N LEU A 144 4.33 14.29 1.92
CA LEU A 144 4.87 15.35 2.77
C LEU A 144 6.01 14.85 3.68
N ALA A 145 6.61 13.70 3.37
CA ALA A 145 7.85 13.28 4.02
C ALA A 145 8.96 14.27 3.71
N TYR A 146 9.66 14.72 4.76
CA TYR A 146 10.74 15.71 4.68
C TYR A 146 10.30 17.07 4.09
N PHE A 147 9.02 17.41 4.22
CA PHE A 147 8.48 18.65 3.67
C PHE A 147 9.03 19.87 4.44
N ASP A 148 9.66 20.81 3.73
CA ASP A 148 10.21 22.05 4.29
C ASP A 148 11.11 21.81 5.53
N ASP A 149 12.12 20.96 5.35
CA ASP A 149 13.12 20.58 6.36
C ASP A 149 12.55 19.92 7.64
N LEU A 150 11.26 19.56 7.65
CA LEU A 150 10.71 18.76 8.73
C LEU A 150 11.44 17.41 8.80
N PRO A 151 11.93 16.98 9.98
CA PRO A 151 12.52 15.66 10.10
C PRO A 151 11.47 14.59 9.81
N PHE A 152 11.91 13.42 9.35
CA PHE A 152 11.01 12.30 9.04
C PHE A 152 10.07 11.97 10.20
N ALA A 153 10.59 11.96 11.44
CA ALA A 153 9.83 11.66 12.64
C ALA A 153 8.66 12.62 12.92
N LEU A 154 8.68 13.82 12.33
CA LEU A 154 7.61 14.81 12.43
C LEU A 154 6.82 14.94 11.12
N SER A 155 7.23 14.28 10.04
CA SER A 155 6.55 14.43 8.76
C SER A 155 5.11 13.95 8.83
N PRO A 156 4.14 14.73 8.32
CA PRO A 156 2.76 14.31 8.37
C PRO A 156 2.49 13.17 7.39
N HIS A 157 1.79 12.15 7.87
CA HIS A 157 1.26 11.07 7.05
C HIS A 157 -0.10 11.46 6.48
N LEU A 158 -0.24 11.30 5.17
CA LEU A 158 -1.52 11.43 4.50
C LEU A 158 -2.12 10.06 4.25
N THR A 159 -3.43 10.00 4.11
CA THR A 159 -4.09 8.76 3.66
C THR A 159 -4.49 8.85 2.20
N MET A 160 -4.26 7.74 1.52
CA MET A 160 -4.74 7.48 0.18
C MET A 160 -5.69 6.30 0.22
N VAL A 161 -6.79 6.38 -0.53
CA VAL A 161 -7.70 5.26 -0.75
C VAL A 161 -7.62 4.88 -2.21
N LEU A 162 -7.31 3.60 -2.46
CA LEU A 162 -7.27 3.05 -3.81
C LEU A 162 -8.51 2.18 -4.04
N GLY A 163 -9.21 2.42 -5.14
CA GLY A 163 -10.42 1.71 -5.52
C GLY A 163 -10.29 1.07 -6.88
N TRP A 164 -11.05 0.01 -7.13
CA TRP A 164 -11.05 -0.71 -8.40
C TRP A 164 -11.86 0.05 -9.46
N ASN A 165 -11.27 0.32 -10.63
CA ASN A 165 -11.95 1.02 -11.73
C ASN A 165 -12.49 0.10 -12.84
N GLY A 166 -12.56 -1.21 -12.59
CA GLY A 166 -12.88 -2.21 -13.62
C GLY A 166 -11.65 -2.85 -14.27
N GLN A 167 -10.46 -2.25 -14.15
CA GLN A 167 -9.23 -2.77 -14.78
C GLN A 167 -8.02 -2.82 -13.84
N ARG A 168 -7.88 -1.83 -12.95
CA ARG A 168 -6.79 -1.69 -11.97
C ARG A 168 -7.27 -0.91 -10.76
N TYR A 169 -6.47 -0.91 -9.70
CA TYR A 169 -6.65 0.01 -8.58
C TYR A 169 -6.15 1.42 -8.95
N VAL A 170 -6.91 2.44 -8.56
CA VAL A 170 -6.61 3.87 -8.81
C VAL A 170 -6.93 4.72 -7.58
N ASP A 171 -6.35 5.92 -7.48
CA ASP A 171 -6.66 6.87 -6.40
C ASP A 171 -8.12 7.32 -6.47
N VAL A 172 -8.88 6.99 -5.42
CA VAL A 172 -10.28 7.39 -5.20
C VAL A 172 -10.45 8.08 -3.85
N THR A 173 -9.38 8.64 -3.30
CA THR A 173 -9.36 9.23 -1.94
C THR A 173 -10.50 10.24 -1.71
N SER A 174 -10.82 11.04 -2.73
CA SER A 174 -11.91 12.04 -2.66
C SER A 174 -13.31 11.45 -2.51
N GLN A 175 -13.51 10.16 -2.84
CA GLN A 175 -14.78 9.46 -2.66
C GLN A 175 -14.97 8.98 -1.22
N TYR A 176 -13.91 8.93 -0.42
CA TYR A 176 -13.90 8.44 0.96
C TYR A 176 -13.39 9.50 1.95
N PRO A 177 -13.98 10.71 1.99
CA PRO A 177 -13.44 11.83 2.78
C PRO A 177 -13.43 11.55 4.29
N ALA A 178 -14.27 10.64 4.78
CA ALA A 178 -14.30 10.26 6.19
C ALA A 178 -12.96 9.70 6.70
N ILE A 179 -12.21 9.00 5.84
CA ILE A 179 -10.90 8.44 6.19
C ILE A 179 -9.87 9.55 6.39
N ALA A 180 -9.77 10.48 5.43
CA ALA A 180 -8.87 11.63 5.53
C ALA A 180 -9.28 12.55 6.71
N ARG A 181 -10.58 12.74 6.94
CA ARG A 181 -11.10 13.52 8.07
C ARG A 181 -10.69 12.94 9.43
N GLU A 182 -10.69 11.62 9.58
CA GLU A 182 -10.22 10.97 10.81
C GLU A 182 -8.74 11.31 11.10
N ASN A 183 -7.87 11.25 10.09
CA ASN A 183 -6.48 11.66 10.28
C ASN A 183 -6.32 13.16 10.49
N ALA A 184 -7.12 14.00 9.83
CA ALA A 184 -7.16 15.43 10.10
C ALA A 184 -7.48 15.71 11.58
N ARG A 185 -8.47 15.01 12.17
CA ARG A 185 -8.80 15.14 13.60
C ARG A 185 -7.64 14.78 14.53
N ARG A 186 -6.87 13.73 14.21
CA ARG A 186 -5.70 13.32 15.01
C ARG A 186 -4.64 14.41 15.05
N TYR A 187 -4.32 15.01 13.90
CA TYR A 187 -3.40 16.15 13.86
C TYR A 187 -3.95 17.37 14.58
N ARG A 188 -5.25 17.68 14.41
CA ARG A 188 -5.89 18.77 15.14
C ARG A 188 -5.83 18.59 16.66
N GLN A 189 -5.89 17.36 17.18
CA GLN A 189 -5.74 17.10 18.63
C GLN A 189 -4.32 17.31 19.17
N GLN A 190 -3.32 17.34 18.29
CA GLN A 190 -1.93 17.67 18.65
C GLN A 190 -1.71 19.19 18.73
N LEU A 191 -2.58 19.96 18.05
CA LEU A 191 -2.63 21.42 18.11
C LEU A 191 -3.31 21.88 19.42
N GLY A 192 -2.81 22.94 20.04
CA GLY A 192 -3.38 23.49 21.28
C GLY A 192 -3.02 22.81 22.61
N ARG A 193 -2.13 21.81 22.65
CA ARG A 193 -1.56 21.30 23.92
C ARG A 193 -0.46 22.23 24.43
N GLY A 194 -0.86 23.41 24.90
CA GLY A 194 0.02 24.48 25.38
C GLY A 194 1.09 24.00 26.37
N GLY A 195 2.33 24.08 25.92
CA GLY A 195 3.61 23.95 26.62
C GLY A 195 4.68 24.41 25.64
N ASP A 196 5.97 24.44 26.02
CA ASP A 196 7.11 24.69 25.12
C ASP A 196 7.20 23.61 24.01
N ILE A 197 6.23 23.60 23.09
CA ILE A 197 6.22 22.72 21.96
C ILE A 197 7.15 23.33 20.92
N ASP A 198 8.24 22.62 20.67
CA ASP A 198 9.09 22.73 19.49
C ASP A 198 8.29 23.19 18.26
N SER A 199 8.68 24.34 17.70
CA SER A 199 7.98 24.99 16.59
C SER A 199 7.85 24.08 15.37
N GLN A 200 8.77 23.12 15.18
CA GLN A 200 8.66 22.13 14.11
C GLN A 200 7.50 21.16 14.33
N LYS A 201 7.23 20.74 15.56
CA LYS A 201 6.09 19.86 15.90
C LYS A 201 4.76 20.55 15.64
N VAL A 202 4.65 21.83 15.99
CA VAL A 202 3.43 22.63 15.72
C VAL A 202 3.22 22.77 14.21
N ARG A 203 4.27 23.12 13.45
CA ARG A 203 4.21 23.23 11.98
C ARG A 203 3.83 21.91 11.32
N ALA A 204 4.44 20.80 11.75
CA ALA A 204 4.10 19.47 11.29
C ALA A 204 2.63 19.10 11.55
N ALA A 205 2.12 19.35 12.75
CA ALA A 205 0.73 19.08 13.09
C ALA A 205 -0.24 19.98 12.31
N ALA A 206 0.08 21.26 12.13
CA ALA A 206 -0.72 22.19 11.33
C ALA A 206 -0.76 21.76 9.85
N LEU A 207 0.38 21.37 9.28
CA LEU A 207 0.49 20.84 7.92
C LEU A 207 -0.31 19.54 7.77
N GLY A 208 -0.17 18.60 8.71
CA GLY A 208 -0.88 17.33 8.71
C GLY A 208 -2.40 17.49 8.83
N TYR A 209 -2.87 18.41 9.68
CA TYR A 209 -4.28 18.76 9.78
C TYR A 209 -4.78 19.37 8.47
N TYR A 210 -4.09 20.38 7.94
CA TYR A 210 -4.52 21.09 6.74
C TYR A 210 -4.53 20.20 5.49
N ALA A 211 -3.51 19.38 5.31
CA ALA A 211 -3.38 18.48 4.18
C ALA A 211 -4.46 17.38 4.18
N ASN A 212 -4.68 16.71 5.31
CA ASN A 212 -5.73 15.70 5.42
C ASN A 212 -7.14 16.31 5.32
N ALA A 213 -7.36 17.50 5.88
CA ALA A 213 -8.62 18.22 5.69
C ALA A 213 -8.83 18.60 4.22
N THR A 214 -7.78 19.00 3.51
CA THR A 214 -7.84 19.27 2.06
C THR A 214 -8.23 18.02 1.27
N LEU A 215 -7.67 16.85 1.59
CA LEU A 215 -8.07 15.58 0.99
C LEU A 215 -9.53 15.21 1.29
N ALA A 216 -10.05 15.61 2.45
CA ALA A 216 -11.44 15.45 2.83
C ALA A 216 -12.40 16.50 2.23
N GLY A 217 -11.91 17.47 1.45
CA GLY A 217 -12.70 18.58 0.90
C GLY A 217 -12.96 19.73 1.89
N GLU A 218 -12.28 19.75 3.04
CA GLU A 218 -12.49 20.68 4.16
C GLU A 218 -11.34 21.67 4.34
N GLY A 219 -10.47 21.81 3.33
CA GLY A 219 -9.31 22.71 3.37
C GLY A 219 -9.65 24.13 3.85
N PRO A 220 -10.61 24.84 3.24
CA PRO A 220 -10.96 26.20 3.66
C PRO A 220 -11.33 26.32 5.15
N SER A 221 -12.11 25.37 5.68
CA SER A 221 -12.50 25.32 7.09
C SER A 221 -11.30 25.06 8.00
N ALA A 222 -10.41 24.12 7.64
CA ALA A 222 -9.20 23.85 8.39
C ALA A 222 -8.25 25.06 8.41
N ARG A 223 -8.07 25.72 7.27
CA ARG A 223 -7.27 26.95 7.14
C ARG A 223 -7.80 28.06 8.04
N SER A 224 -9.12 28.29 8.02
CA SER A 224 -9.76 29.28 8.90
C SER A 224 -9.63 28.92 10.37
N TRP A 225 -9.71 27.63 10.72
CA TRP A 225 -9.52 27.17 12.09
C TRP A 225 -8.09 27.45 12.58
N ILE A 226 -7.07 27.06 11.80
CA ILE A 226 -5.66 27.28 12.14
C ILE A 226 -5.37 28.78 12.34
N ARG A 227 -5.88 29.64 11.45
CA ARG A 227 -5.74 31.10 11.57
C ARG A 227 -6.23 31.65 12.92
N GLY A 228 -7.34 31.09 13.44
CA GLY A 228 -7.97 31.56 14.68
C GLY A 228 -7.45 30.89 15.96
N HIS A 229 -6.70 29.79 15.85
CA HIS A 229 -6.30 28.97 17.02
C HIS A 229 -4.78 28.86 17.20
N GLU A 230 -4.01 29.01 16.13
CA GLU A 230 -2.55 28.89 16.16
C GLU A 230 -1.87 30.26 16.09
N SER A 231 -0.56 30.28 16.39
CA SER A 231 0.22 31.51 16.32
C SER A 231 0.23 32.11 14.89
N PRO A 232 0.32 33.45 14.76
CA PRO A 232 0.47 34.08 13.45
C PRO A 232 1.68 33.58 12.66
N GLU A 233 2.74 33.13 13.34
CA GLU A 233 3.92 32.56 12.69
C GLU A 233 3.61 31.21 12.04
N THR A 234 2.99 30.29 12.78
CA THR A 234 2.56 28.98 12.25
C THR A 234 1.62 29.16 11.06
N PHE A 235 0.67 30.08 11.17
CA PHE A 235 -0.28 30.33 10.09
C PHE A 235 0.39 30.92 8.84
N ARG A 236 1.27 31.92 8.98
CA ARG A 236 2.03 32.48 7.85
C ARG A 236 2.92 31.43 7.18
N TRP A 237 3.58 30.59 7.98
CA TRP A 237 4.39 29.49 7.47
C TRP A 237 3.54 28.52 6.62
N LEU A 238 2.36 28.14 7.10
CA LEU A 238 1.45 27.27 6.36
C LEU A 238 0.96 27.93 5.06
N GLU A 239 0.59 29.22 5.09
CA GLU A 239 0.17 29.97 3.90
C GLU A 239 1.27 30.03 2.83
N ALA A 240 2.53 30.25 3.25
CA ALA A 240 3.68 30.29 2.34
C ALA A 240 3.91 28.94 1.63
N HIS A 241 3.55 27.83 2.26
CA HIS A 241 3.81 26.47 1.77
C HIS A 241 2.61 25.78 1.12
N GLU A 242 1.43 26.42 1.09
CA GLU A 242 0.19 25.80 0.61
C GLU A 242 0.31 25.26 -0.82
N ALA A 243 0.87 26.05 -1.74
CA ALA A 243 1.01 25.65 -3.14
C ALA A 243 1.94 24.44 -3.30
N ALA A 244 3.05 24.41 -2.56
CA ALA A 244 4.01 23.31 -2.57
C ALA A 244 3.39 22.02 -1.99
N MET A 245 2.66 22.13 -0.88
CA MET A 245 1.90 21.01 -0.29
C MET A 245 0.91 20.43 -1.31
N ARG A 246 0.10 21.26 -1.96
CA ARG A 246 -0.88 20.80 -2.97
C ARG A 246 -0.21 20.10 -4.14
N LYS A 247 0.92 20.65 -4.63
CA LYS A 247 1.72 20.04 -5.69
C LYS A 247 2.25 18.67 -5.27
N ALA A 248 2.78 18.55 -4.05
CA ALA A 248 3.30 17.29 -3.51
C ALA A 248 2.19 16.22 -3.41
N ILE A 249 1.01 16.60 -2.88
CA ILE A 249 -0.17 15.72 -2.83
C ILE A 249 -0.57 15.26 -4.23
N ALA A 250 -0.68 16.17 -5.20
CA ALA A 250 -1.06 15.81 -6.56
C ALA A 250 -0.05 14.87 -7.23
N ALA A 251 1.25 15.09 -7.01
CA ALA A 251 2.31 14.24 -7.54
C ALA A 251 2.29 12.81 -6.99
N SER A 252 1.71 12.59 -5.80
CA SER A 252 1.64 11.25 -5.20
C SER A 252 0.87 10.21 -6.02
N ARG A 253 0.00 10.65 -6.95
CA ARG A 253 -0.70 9.76 -7.89
C ARG A 253 0.24 9.00 -8.83
N THR A 254 1.42 9.54 -9.09
CA THR A 254 2.46 8.88 -9.90
C THR A 254 3.04 7.62 -9.26
N LYS A 255 2.78 7.41 -7.96
CA LYS A 255 3.17 6.21 -7.22
C LYS A 255 2.32 4.98 -7.58
N ILE A 256 1.20 5.18 -8.28
CA ILE A 256 0.25 4.13 -8.67
C ILE A 256 0.50 3.77 -10.13
N SER A 257 0.80 2.51 -10.40
CA SER A 257 0.97 2.00 -11.75
C SER A 257 0.52 0.55 -11.86
N VAL A 258 0.70 -0.03 -13.04
CA VAL A 258 0.60 -1.48 -13.29
C VAL A 258 1.71 -1.88 -14.23
N SER A 259 2.15 -3.12 -14.16
CA SER A 259 3.13 -3.65 -15.11
C SER A 259 2.86 -5.10 -15.48
N GLN A 260 2.67 -5.34 -16.77
CA GLN A 260 2.54 -6.68 -17.31
C GLN A 260 3.89 -7.31 -17.71
N SER A 261 5.01 -6.65 -17.44
CA SER A 261 6.35 -7.22 -17.66
C SER A 261 6.55 -8.51 -16.84
N PRO A 262 7.30 -9.50 -17.36
CA PRO A 262 7.62 -10.71 -16.61
C PRO A 262 8.47 -10.44 -15.37
N VAL A 263 9.33 -9.44 -15.42
CA VAL A 263 10.20 -9.04 -14.29
C VAL A 263 9.78 -7.67 -13.78
N LEU A 264 9.55 -7.60 -12.48
CA LEU A 264 9.23 -6.38 -11.74
C LEU A 264 10.39 -6.07 -10.81
N THR A 265 11.06 -4.96 -11.08
CA THR A 265 12.21 -4.50 -10.30
C THR A 265 11.82 -3.22 -9.58
N LEU A 266 11.97 -3.19 -8.26
CA LEU A 266 11.91 -1.92 -7.52
C LEU A 266 13.04 -1.00 -8.03
N LEU A 267 12.69 0.25 -8.35
CA LEU A 267 13.67 1.28 -8.65
C LEU A 267 14.66 1.34 -7.47
N GLY A 268 15.96 1.20 -7.77
CA GLY A 268 17.02 1.00 -6.76
C GLY A 268 17.73 -0.37 -6.84
N VAL A 269 17.09 -1.42 -7.38
CA VAL A 269 17.73 -2.73 -7.61
C VAL A 269 18.42 -2.80 -8.99
N ARG A 270 18.16 -1.85 -9.90
CA ARG A 270 18.73 -1.81 -11.26
C ARG A 270 20.26 -1.58 -11.32
N GLN A 271 20.90 -1.21 -10.20
CA GLN A 271 22.33 -0.86 -10.16
C GLN A 271 23.15 -1.74 -9.21
N LEU A 272 22.63 -2.90 -8.78
CA LEU A 272 23.37 -3.89 -7.99
C LEU A 272 23.53 -5.22 -8.74
#